data_AF-A0AAU2JBG8-F1
#
_entry.id   AF-A0AAU2JBG8-F1
#
_cell.length_a   1.000
_cell.length_b   1.000
_cell.length_c   1.000
_cell.angle_alpha   90.00
_cell.angle_beta   90.00
_cell.angle_gamma   90.00
#
_symmetry.space_group_name_H-M   'P 1'
#
loop_
_entity.id
_entity.type
_entity.pdbx_description
1 polymer ?
#
loop_
_entity_poly.entity_id
_entity_poly.type
_entity_poly.pdbx_seq_one_letter_code
_entity_poly.pdbx_strand_id
1 'polypeptide(L)'
;MAVSRNKPFQQAINYMTGGHNPWGSVVIDDQGQIALNAEYAVVAAANHFDVLAWTCASSDAAVLVADLTGEYGVYDWTGLEDQAPVYNQHIIQPKRLRQYTSLKKAGKLAYKSEVWEKLALPRLRKRPETRVVDFGAGHGDYAKKLRPEGYQIDDYEPFRTTPGKYAVDIRGVVSMIRTVEKRVAQHGLYEMVVLDSVINATTSLDYQHWVLTTVNALCAADGTVCIGTRNLLAEQAFENKQHATSANDATRLSFLDSENVDMRFVQGKWMRIRYHTPESLAELLGAYFGDGRWPLERDAAGHLQGPSAAVRPRLRESSRRGIQHALSERFQTRAP
;
A
#
# COMPACT_ATOMS: atom_id res chain seq x y z
N MET A 1 -41.18 -12.41 22.09
CA MET A 1 -40.06 -13.06 22.82
C MET A 1 -38.81 -12.92 21.98
N ALA A 2 -37.71 -12.40 22.54
CA ALA A 2 -36.44 -12.29 21.84
C ALA A 2 -35.87 -13.70 21.59
N VAL A 3 -35.69 -14.10 20.33
CA VAL A 3 -35.08 -15.39 19.98
C VAL A 3 -33.74 -15.11 19.30
N SER A 4 -32.68 -14.97 20.10
CA SER A 4 -31.31 -14.94 19.57
C SER A 4 -30.66 -16.34 19.65
N ARG A 5 -29.94 -16.71 18.59
CA ARG A 5 -29.24 -18.01 18.46
C ARG A 5 -27.72 -17.93 18.66
N ASN A 6 -27.15 -16.73 18.85
CA ASN A 6 -25.69 -16.54 18.92
C ASN A 6 -25.16 -16.69 20.35
N LYS A 7 -25.06 -17.95 20.82
CA LYS A 7 -24.60 -18.28 22.17
C LYS A 7 -23.19 -17.74 22.51
N PRO A 8 -22.18 -17.80 21.61
CA PRO A 8 -20.87 -17.23 21.91
C PRO A 8 -20.92 -15.72 22.19
N PHE A 9 -21.71 -14.96 21.43
CA PHE A 9 -21.82 -13.53 21.63
C PHE A 9 -22.56 -13.18 22.94
N GLN A 10 -23.61 -13.93 23.28
CA GLN A 10 -24.29 -13.81 24.58
C GLN A 10 -23.34 -14.07 25.76
N GLN A 11 -22.45 -15.07 25.66
CA GLN A 11 -21.44 -15.35 26.69
C GLN A 11 -20.45 -14.20 26.86
N ALA A 12 -20.01 -13.60 25.77
CA ALA A 12 -19.12 -12.43 25.80
C ALA A 12 -19.80 -11.22 26.46
N ILE A 13 -21.05 -10.93 26.09
CA ILE A 13 -21.84 -9.86 26.72
C ILE A 13 -22.00 -10.13 28.22
N ASN A 14 -22.35 -11.35 28.62
CA ASN A 14 -22.54 -11.72 30.02
C ASN A 14 -21.26 -11.53 30.86
N TYR A 15 -20.10 -11.91 30.31
CA TYR A 15 -18.81 -11.66 30.93
C TYR A 15 -18.55 -10.17 31.13
N MET A 16 -18.78 -9.36 30.09
CA MET A 16 -18.57 -7.91 30.14
C MET A 16 -19.50 -7.22 31.14
N THR A 17 -20.79 -7.59 31.18
CA THR A 17 -21.74 -7.00 32.12
C THR A 17 -21.42 -7.35 33.58
N GLY A 18 -20.84 -8.53 33.83
CA GLY A 18 -20.40 -8.91 35.17
C GLY A 18 -19.21 -8.09 35.69
N GLY A 19 -18.33 -7.62 34.80
CA GLY A 19 -17.18 -6.79 35.16
C GLY A 19 -17.43 -5.27 35.13
N HIS A 20 -18.40 -4.82 34.33
CA HIS A 20 -18.57 -3.40 33.99
C HIS A 20 -19.98 -2.84 34.23
N ASN A 21 -20.88 -3.61 34.86
CA ASN A 21 -22.32 -3.32 34.97
C ASN A 21 -23.04 -3.30 33.60
N PRO A 22 -24.38 -3.20 33.54
CA PRO A 22 -25.10 -3.01 32.30
C PRO A 22 -24.72 -1.70 31.59
N TRP A 23 -24.53 -1.74 30.28
CA TRP A 23 -24.05 -0.63 29.44
C TRP A 23 -24.73 -0.53 28.07
N GLY A 24 -25.46 -1.56 27.66
CA GLY A 24 -26.00 -1.69 26.32
C GLY A 24 -27.40 -1.13 26.16
N SER A 25 -27.87 -1.14 24.92
CA SER A 25 -29.23 -0.78 24.56
C SER A 25 -29.74 -1.68 23.45
N VAL A 26 -31.05 -1.69 23.27
CA VAL A 26 -31.72 -2.35 22.14
C VAL A 26 -32.49 -1.34 21.31
N VAL A 27 -32.75 -1.69 20.06
CA VAL A 27 -33.74 -0.99 19.24
C VAL A 27 -34.95 -1.90 19.10
N ILE A 28 -36.11 -1.38 19.45
CA ILE A 28 -37.41 -2.03 19.28
C ILE A 28 -38.23 -1.29 18.23
N ASP A 29 -39.10 -2.02 17.54
CA ASP A 29 -40.09 -1.41 16.68
C ASP A 29 -41.39 -1.06 17.44
N ASP A 30 -42.32 -0.39 16.78
CA ASP A 30 -43.62 0.00 17.38
C ASP A 30 -44.54 -1.19 17.71
N GLN A 31 -44.19 -2.41 17.27
CA GLN A 31 -44.84 -3.67 17.64
C GLN A 31 -44.11 -4.40 18.79
N GLY A 32 -43.07 -3.80 19.36
CA GLY A 32 -42.26 -4.38 20.43
C GLY A 32 -41.34 -5.52 20.00
N GLN A 33 -41.09 -5.69 18.70
CA GLN A 33 -40.06 -6.59 18.17
C GLN A 33 -38.70 -5.93 18.31
N ILE A 34 -37.70 -6.71 18.71
CA ILE A 34 -36.31 -6.22 18.81
C ILE A 34 -35.69 -6.26 17.41
N ALA A 35 -35.35 -5.08 16.87
CA ALA A 35 -34.68 -4.92 15.60
C ALA A 35 -33.16 -5.10 15.73
N LEU A 36 -32.54 -4.57 16.80
CA LEU A 36 -31.09 -4.63 17.02
C LEU A 36 -30.72 -5.04 18.45
N ASN A 37 -29.55 -5.68 18.57
CA ASN A 37 -28.95 -6.13 19.84
C ASN A 37 -29.81 -7.13 20.63
N ALA A 38 -30.47 -8.07 19.94
CA ALA A 38 -31.29 -9.09 20.57
C ALA A 38 -30.52 -9.95 21.59
N GLU A 39 -29.23 -10.19 21.38
CA GLU A 39 -28.34 -10.89 22.32
C GLU A 39 -28.23 -10.15 23.66
N TYR A 40 -28.15 -8.82 23.63
CA TYR A 40 -28.07 -8.01 24.84
C TYR A 40 -29.37 -8.12 25.65
N ALA A 41 -30.53 -8.04 24.99
CA ALA A 41 -31.82 -8.26 25.65
C ALA A 41 -31.96 -9.65 26.27
N VAL A 42 -31.46 -10.71 25.61
CA VAL A 42 -31.47 -12.06 26.18
C VAL A 42 -30.62 -12.14 27.45
N VAL A 43 -29.41 -11.56 27.44
CA VAL A 43 -28.53 -11.54 28.61
C VAL A 43 -29.13 -10.69 29.74
N ALA A 44 -29.74 -9.56 29.41
CA ALA A 44 -30.41 -8.71 30.38
C ALA A 44 -31.58 -9.41 31.07
N ALA A 45 -32.42 -10.08 30.29
CA ALA A 45 -33.53 -10.86 30.82
C ALA A 45 -33.04 -11.99 31.75
N ALA A 46 -31.95 -12.67 31.39
CA ALA A 46 -31.38 -13.76 32.19
C ALA A 46 -30.74 -13.28 33.52
N ASN A 47 -30.22 -12.05 33.55
CA ASN A 47 -29.54 -11.48 34.73
C ASN A 47 -30.39 -10.45 35.48
N HIS A 48 -31.63 -10.23 35.08
CA HIS A 48 -32.59 -9.33 35.73
C HIS A 48 -32.11 -7.87 35.85
N PHE A 49 -31.53 -7.32 34.79
CA PHE A 49 -31.20 -5.89 34.73
C PHE A 49 -32.01 -5.13 33.67
N ASP A 50 -32.23 -3.84 33.93
CA ASP A 50 -32.96 -2.95 33.03
C ASP A 50 -32.21 -2.71 31.72
N VAL A 51 -32.95 -2.56 30.61
CA VAL A 51 -32.40 -2.31 29.28
C VAL A 51 -32.89 -0.97 28.76
N LEU A 52 -31.96 -0.13 28.31
CA LEU A 52 -32.31 1.05 27.54
C LEU A 52 -32.86 0.61 26.17
N ALA A 53 -34.10 0.98 25.86
CA ALA A 53 -34.74 0.69 24.58
C ALA A 53 -34.97 1.97 23.77
N TRP A 54 -34.44 1.99 22.55
CA TRP A 54 -34.75 2.99 21.53
C TRP A 54 -35.87 2.46 20.65
N THR A 55 -36.72 3.34 20.14
CA THR A 55 -37.83 2.96 19.27
C THR A 55 -37.61 3.40 17.83
N CYS A 56 -38.07 2.60 16.88
CA CYS A 56 -38.20 2.94 15.47
C CYS A 56 -39.58 2.54 14.96
N ALA A 57 -40.05 3.14 13.86
CA ALA A 57 -41.28 2.67 13.22
C ALA A 57 -41.04 1.27 12.62
N SER A 58 -42.03 0.38 12.68
CA SER A 58 -41.89 -0.97 12.09
C SER A 58 -41.64 -0.93 10.58
N SER A 59 -42.07 0.12 9.88
CA SER A 59 -41.74 0.35 8.47
C SER A 59 -40.24 0.56 8.21
N ASP A 60 -39.51 1.07 9.20
CA ASP A 60 -38.12 1.49 9.07
C ASP A 60 -37.16 0.46 9.65
N ALA A 61 -37.65 -0.46 10.49
CA ALA A 61 -36.84 -1.45 11.20
C ALA A 61 -35.96 -2.29 10.26
N ALA A 62 -36.49 -2.72 9.11
CA ALA A 62 -35.72 -3.50 8.13
C ALA A 62 -34.59 -2.68 7.48
N VAL A 63 -34.83 -1.40 7.18
CA VAL A 63 -33.84 -0.49 6.61
C VAL A 63 -32.76 -0.18 7.65
N LEU A 64 -33.15 0.13 8.89
CA LEU A 64 -32.20 0.38 9.98
C LEU A 64 -31.28 -0.82 10.23
N VAL A 65 -31.84 -2.04 10.23
CA VAL A 65 -31.04 -3.27 10.34
C VAL A 65 -30.09 -3.38 9.16
N ALA A 66 -30.55 -3.17 7.93
CA ALA A 66 -29.68 -3.22 6.75
C ALA A 66 -28.55 -2.17 6.81
N ASP A 67 -28.84 -0.95 7.25
CA ASP A 67 -27.84 0.14 7.32
C ASP A 67 -26.76 -0.13 8.39
N LEU A 68 -27.13 -0.74 9.53
CA LEU A 68 -26.22 -0.97 10.65
C LEU A 68 -25.57 -2.35 10.66
N THR A 69 -26.11 -3.31 9.90
CA THR A 69 -25.59 -4.70 9.82
C THR A 69 -25.17 -5.12 8.42
N GLY A 70 -25.39 -4.27 7.42
CA GLY A 70 -24.94 -4.49 6.05
C GLY A 70 -23.42 -4.54 5.94
N GLU A 71 -22.94 -5.01 4.79
CA GLU A 71 -21.51 -4.96 4.49
C GLU A 71 -21.05 -3.50 4.47
N TYR A 72 -19.96 -3.22 5.18
CA TYR A 72 -19.30 -1.93 5.08
C TYR A 72 -18.95 -1.69 3.61
N GLY A 73 -19.48 -0.60 3.04
CA GLY A 73 -19.23 -0.23 1.66
C GLY A 73 -17.78 0.24 1.43
N VAL A 74 -17.60 1.13 0.47
CA VAL A 74 -16.31 1.78 0.24
C VAL A 74 -16.28 3.12 0.95
N TYR A 75 -15.11 3.51 1.47
CA TYR A 75 -14.94 4.83 2.06
C TYR A 75 -14.90 5.92 0.99
N ASP A 76 -15.54 7.05 1.26
CA ASP A 76 -15.43 8.26 0.44
C ASP A 76 -14.39 9.21 1.04
N TRP A 77 -13.23 9.28 0.39
CA TRP A 77 -12.11 10.13 0.81
C TRP A 77 -12.18 11.56 0.27
N THR A 78 -13.18 11.92 -0.55
CA THR A 78 -13.22 13.18 -1.31
C THR A 78 -12.98 14.41 -0.42
N GLY A 79 -13.50 14.42 0.81
CA GLY A 79 -13.33 15.52 1.77
C GLY A 79 -11.93 15.67 2.40
N LEU A 80 -11.05 14.69 2.25
CA LEU A 80 -9.69 14.70 2.83
C LEU A 80 -8.58 14.75 1.77
N GLU A 81 -8.96 14.69 0.49
CA GLU A 81 -8.04 14.53 -0.62
C GLU A 81 -6.94 15.60 -0.68
N ASP A 82 -7.33 16.87 -0.51
CA ASP A 82 -6.45 18.04 -0.51
C ASP A 82 -5.46 18.05 0.68
N GLN A 83 -5.76 17.31 1.73
CA GLN A 83 -4.91 17.23 2.92
C GLN A 83 -3.80 16.17 2.79
N ALA A 84 -3.85 15.34 1.74
CA ALA A 84 -2.87 14.30 1.44
C ALA A 84 -2.16 14.51 0.08
N PRO A 85 -1.51 15.66 -0.15
CA PRO A 85 -0.75 15.89 -1.38
C PRO A 85 0.38 14.87 -1.52
N VAL A 86 0.74 14.58 -2.76
CA VAL A 86 1.76 13.56 -3.13
C VAL A 86 3.08 13.71 -2.39
N TYR A 87 3.50 14.95 -2.10
CA TYR A 87 4.76 15.17 -1.40
C TYR A 87 4.71 14.70 0.05
N ASN A 88 3.55 14.52 0.70
CA ASN A 88 3.50 13.98 2.08
C ASN A 88 4.07 12.55 2.17
N GLN A 89 4.14 11.82 1.05
CA GLN A 89 4.62 10.43 1.02
C GLN A 89 6.08 10.28 1.46
N HIS A 90 6.89 11.35 1.42
CA HIS A 90 8.27 11.27 1.90
C HIS A 90 8.39 11.02 3.42
N ILE A 91 7.33 11.28 4.19
CA ILE A 91 7.29 11.11 5.66
C ILE A 91 7.50 9.65 6.06
N ILE A 92 6.88 8.75 5.32
CA ILE A 92 6.85 7.31 5.63
C ILE A 92 7.84 6.49 4.81
N GLN A 93 8.78 7.14 4.14
CA GLN A 93 9.83 6.44 3.42
C GLN A 93 10.60 5.55 4.39
N PRO A 94 10.64 4.23 4.13
CA PRO A 94 11.33 3.32 5.02
C PRO A 94 12.83 3.57 4.97
N LYS A 95 13.44 3.72 6.15
CA LYS A 95 14.90 3.83 6.31
C LYS A 95 15.52 2.44 6.16
N ARG A 96 15.83 2.06 4.92
CA ARG A 96 16.38 0.73 4.60
C ARG A 96 17.85 0.65 5.00
N LEU A 97 18.33 -0.53 5.40
CA LEU A 97 19.75 -0.80 5.64
C LEU A 97 20.43 0.09 6.72
N ARG A 98 19.69 0.89 7.51
CA ARG A 98 20.29 1.79 8.49
C ARG A 98 20.66 1.06 9.77
N GLN A 99 21.93 1.15 10.13
CA GLN A 99 22.53 0.41 11.25
C GLN A 99 22.17 0.98 12.64
N TYR A 100 21.53 2.15 12.70
CA TYR A 100 21.24 2.90 13.94
C TYR A 100 19.75 3.03 14.27
N THR A 101 18.88 2.19 13.72
CA THR A 101 17.48 2.12 14.18
C THR A 101 17.40 1.30 15.47
N SER A 102 16.54 1.73 16.41
CA SER A 102 16.27 1.07 17.70
C SER A 102 16.04 -0.45 17.61
N LEU A 103 15.64 -0.96 16.44
CA LEU A 103 15.43 -2.38 16.15
C LEU A 103 16.71 -3.26 16.23
N LYS A 104 17.91 -2.70 16.01
CA LYS A 104 19.17 -3.46 16.17
C LYS A 104 19.44 -3.84 17.63
N LYS A 105 19.05 -3.00 18.60
CA LYS A 105 19.17 -3.33 20.04
C LYS A 105 18.35 -4.57 20.43
N ALA A 106 17.36 -4.94 19.62
CA ALA A 106 16.52 -6.12 19.83
C ALA A 106 16.90 -7.32 18.93
N GLY A 107 18.04 -7.28 18.22
CA GLY A 107 18.45 -8.36 17.31
C GLY A 107 17.56 -8.52 16.06
N LYS A 108 16.64 -7.57 15.82
CA LYS A 108 15.75 -7.57 14.66
C LYS A 108 16.40 -6.74 13.54
N LEU A 109 16.59 -7.39 12.39
CA LEU A 109 17.35 -6.91 11.24
C LEU A 109 17.14 -5.42 10.90
N ALA A 110 18.19 -4.79 10.33
CA ALA A 110 18.04 -3.59 9.52
C ALA A 110 16.91 -3.82 8.50
N TYR A 111 15.93 -2.93 8.43
CA TYR A 111 14.74 -3.10 7.59
C TYR A 111 15.18 -3.21 6.12
N LYS A 112 15.23 -4.43 5.58
CA LYS A 112 15.63 -4.73 4.20
C LYS A 112 14.41 -4.64 3.28
N SER A 113 14.63 -4.36 2.00
CA SER A 113 13.58 -4.37 0.98
C SER A 113 13.43 -5.77 0.41
N GLU A 114 12.21 -6.30 0.37
CA GLU A 114 11.97 -7.61 -0.24
C GLU A 114 12.23 -7.58 -1.75
N VAL A 115 11.86 -6.49 -2.44
CA VAL A 115 12.14 -6.32 -3.87
C VAL A 115 13.63 -6.38 -4.14
N TRP A 116 14.44 -5.68 -3.34
CA TRP A 116 15.87 -5.72 -3.50
C TRP A 116 16.48 -7.08 -3.14
N GLU A 117 16.12 -7.66 -2.00
CA GLU A 117 16.77 -8.90 -1.52
C GLU A 117 16.33 -10.15 -2.30
N LYS A 118 15.05 -10.24 -2.69
CA LYS A 118 14.47 -11.42 -3.36
C LYS A 118 14.50 -11.30 -4.89
N LEU A 119 14.30 -10.10 -5.45
CA LEU A 119 14.23 -9.94 -6.92
C LEU A 119 15.51 -9.35 -7.53
N ALA A 120 15.92 -8.15 -7.09
CA ALA A 120 16.96 -7.39 -7.78
C ALA A 120 18.37 -7.95 -7.50
N LEU A 121 18.76 -8.13 -6.23
CA LEU A 121 20.09 -8.59 -5.85
C LEU A 121 20.45 -9.97 -6.41
N PRO A 122 19.57 -10.99 -6.42
CA PRO A 122 19.90 -12.28 -7.01
C PRO A 122 20.19 -12.20 -8.51
N ARG A 123 19.52 -11.29 -9.24
CA ARG A 123 19.77 -11.04 -10.66
C ARG A 123 21.07 -10.25 -10.86
N LEU A 124 21.27 -9.22 -10.04
CA LEU A 124 22.45 -8.36 -10.11
C LEU A 124 23.74 -9.12 -9.74
N ARG A 125 23.70 -10.06 -8.80
CA ARG A 125 24.84 -10.93 -8.47
C ARG A 125 25.24 -11.87 -9.62
N LYS A 126 24.28 -12.29 -10.45
CA LYS A 126 24.54 -13.13 -11.63
C LYS A 126 25.11 -12.32 -12.81
N ARG A 127 24.78 -11.02 -12.87
CA ARG A 127 25.22 -10.09 -13.91
C ARG A 127 25.59 -8.73 -13.28
N PRO A 128 26.75 -8.63 -12.61
CA PRO A 128 27.16 -7.42 -11.88
C PRO A 128 27.26 -6.15 -12.75
N GLU A 129 27.43 -6.33 -14.06
CA GLU A 129 27.47 -5.29 -15.08
C GLU A 129 26.10 -4.71 -15.46
N THR A 130 25.00 -5.34 -15.00
CA THR A 130 23.63 -4.87 -15.25
C THR A 130 23.48 -3.43 -14.75
N ARG A 131 23.05 -2.51 -15.62
CA ARG A 131 22.71 -1.15 -15.20
C ARG A 131 21.31 -1.13 -14.63
N VAL A 132 21.20 -0.51 -13.47
CA VAL A 132 19.98 -0.43 -12.70
C VAL A 132 19.61 1.03 -12.47
N VAL A 133 18.32 1.35 -12.56
CA VAL A 133 17.78 2.56 -11.95
C VAL A 133 16.79 2.19 -10.84
N ASP A 134 17.06 2.67 -9.63
CA ASP A 134 16.17 2.62 -8.47
C ASP A 134 15.21 3.80 -8.54
N PHE A 135 14.00 3.56 -9.05
CA PHE A 135 12.99 4.60 -9.28
C PHE A 135 12.11 4.74 -8.04
N GLY A 136 12.04 5.93 -7.46
CA GLY A 136 11.43 6.15 -6.14
C GLY A 136 12.26 5.55 -5.01
N ALA A 137 13.59 5.76 -5.08
CA ALA A 137 14.56 5.14 -4.17
C ALA A 137 14.47 5.61 -2.70
N GLY A 138 13.58 6.56 -2.39
CA GLY A 138 13.48 7.23 -1.10
C GLY A 138 14.83 7.81 -0.68
N HIS A 139 15.43 7.20 0.34
CA HIS A 139 16.72 7.63 0.85
C HIS A 139 17.94 7.16 0.04
N GLY A 140 17.75 6.35 -1.00
CA GLY A 140 18.82 5.81 -1.85
C GLY A 140 19.74 4.84 -1.11
N ASP A 141 19.26 4.21 -0.04
CA ASP A 141 20.08 3.43 0.88
C ASP A 141 20.70 2.19 0.17
N TYR A 142 19.98 1.54 -0.75
CA TYR A 142 20.51 0.44 -1.57
C TYR A 142 21.56 0.93 -2.58
N ALA A 143 21.29 1.99 -3.33
CA ALA A 143 22.26 2.56 -4.28
C ALA A 143 23.56 3.01 -3.57
N LYS A 144 23.46 3.64 -2.40
CA LYS A 144 24.61 4.04 -1.57
C LYS A 144 25.45 2.84 -1.12
N LYS A 145 24.81 1.72 -0.76
CA LYS A 145 25.51 0.50 -0.36
C LYS A 145 26.20 -0.18 -1.54
N LEU A 146 25.51 -0.29 -2.67
CA LEU A 146 25.90 -1.17 -3.76
C LEU A 146 26.85 -0.52 -4.77
N ARG A 147 26.81 0.81 -4.96
CA ARG A 147 27.79 1.49 -5.84
C ARG A 147 29.25 1.25 -5.43
N PRO A 148 29.64 1.36 -4.13
CA PRO A 148 31.00 1.02 -3.70
C PRO A 148 31.39 -0.45 -3.93
N GLU A 149 30.41 -1.35 -4.04
CA GLU A 149 30.63 -2.77 -4.37
C GLU A 149 30.83 -3.01 -5.87
N GLY A 150 30.82 -1.96 -6.70
CA GLY A 150 31.07 -2.01 -8.14
C GLY A 150 29.82 -2.10 -9.01
N TYR A 151 28.62 -2.08 -8.42
CA TYR A 151 27.37 -2.15 -9.18
C TYR A 151 27.00 -0.82 -9.84
N GLN A 152 26.46 -0.89 -11.06
CA GLN A 152 26.05 0.25 -11.86
C GLN A 152 24.61 0.65 -11.55
N ILE A 153 24.40 1.42 -10.48
CA ILE A 153 23.06 1.78 -10.01
C ILE A 153 22.91 3.29 -10.02
N ASP A 154 21.89 3.81 -10.69
CA ASP A 154 21.39 5.17 -10.54
C ASP A 154 20.18 5.17 -9.60
N ASP A 155 19.98 6.24 -8.83
CA ASP A 155 18.83 6.40 -7.93
C ASP A 155 18.09 7.69 -8.26
N TYR A 156 16.76 7.61 -8.26
CA TYR A 156 15.87 8.74 -8.48
C TYR A 156 14.79 8.75 -7.40
N GLU A 157 14.60 9.89 -6.73
CA GLU A 157 13.52 10.09 -5.77
C GLU A 157 12.90 11.48 -5.98
N PRO A 158 11.66 11.58 -6.49
CA PRO A 158 11.02 12.86 -6.83
C PRO A 158 10.81 13.77 -5.61
N PHE A 159 10.67 13.19 -4.41
CA PHE A 159 10.42 13.94 -3.17
C PHE A 159 11.60 13.86 -2.20
N ARG A 160 12.82 13.76 -2.72
CA ARG A 160 14.03 13.71 -1.88
C ARG A 160 14.07 14.97 -1.03
N THR A 161 14.12 14.80 0.28
CA THR A 161 14.20 15.92 1.21
C THR A 161 15.64 16.30 1.51
N THR A 162 15.84 17.59 1.79
CA THR A 162 17.10 18.07 2.37
C THR A 162 17.28 17.39 3.74
N PRO A 163 18.46 16.83 4.06
CA PRO A 163 18.70 16.19 5.34
C PRO A 163 18.27 17.06 6.52
N GLY A 164 17.42 16.52 7.39
CA GLY A 164 16.92 17.22 8.58
C GLY A 164 15.85 18.29 8.32
N LYS A 165 15.34 18.44 7.09
CA LYS A 165 14.31 19.42 6.76
C LYS A 165 13.11 18.77 6.07
N TYR A 166 11.93 19.34 6.32
CA TYR A 166 10.69 19.04 5.61
C TYR A 166 10.61 19.89 4.33
N ALA A 167 11.61 19.77 3.46
CA ALA A 167 11.71 20.54 2.23
C ALA A 167 12.38 19.70 1.14
N VAL A 168 11.81 19.71 -0.06
CA VAL A 168 12.35 19.01 -1.23
C VAL A 168 13.70 19.63 -1.61
N ASP A 169 14.73 18.78 -1.74
CA ASP A 169 16.03 19.15 -2.29
C ASP A 169 15.94 19.20 -3.82
N ILE A 170 15.40 20.31 -4.34
CA ILE A 170 15.21 20.51 -5.79
C ILE A 170 16.53 20.32 -6.56
N ARG A 171 17.65 20.81 -6.01
CA ARG A 171 18.96 20.66 -6.67
C ARG A 171 19.37 19.19 -6.75
N GLY A 172 19.20 18.44 -5.67
CA GLY A 172 19.43 17.00 -5.64
C GLY A 172 18.53 16.23 -6.61
N VAL A 173 17.24 16.55 -6.65
CA VAL A 173 16.26 15.94 -7.58
C VAL A 173 16.63 16.21 -9.03
N VAL A 174 16.91 17.46 -9.40
CA VAL A 174 17.34 17.84 -10.75
C VAL A 174 18.66 17.17 -11.13
N SER A 175 19.59 17.02 -10.18
CA SER A 175 20.85 16.31 -10.40
C SER A 175 20.62 14.83 -10.71
N MET A 176 19.74 14.15 -9.96
CA MET A 176 19.38 12.75 -10.23
C MET A 176 18.76 12.59 -11.62
N ILE A 177 17.85 13.49 -12.01
CA ILE A 177 17.25 13.52 -13.35
C ILE A 177 18.34 13.64 -14.40
N ARG A 178 19.20 14.67 -14.32
CA ARG A 178 20.29 14.90 -15.28
C ARG A 178 21.27 13.72 -15.38
N THR A 179 21.53 13.03 -14.27
CA THR A 179 22.36 11.82 -14.27
C THR A 179 21.68 10.71 -15.08
N VAL A 180 20.39 10.43 -14.83
CA VAL A 180 19.62 9.44 -15.59
C VAL A 180 19.59 9.79 -17.09
N GLU A 181 19.31 11.06 -17.42
CA GLU A 181 19.30 11.56 -18.81
C GLU A 181 20.64 11.34 -19.50
N LYS A 182 21.74 11.74 -18.86
CA LYS A 182 23.09 11.56 -19.37
C LYS A 182 23.41 10.07 -19.58
N ARG A 183 23.03 9.20 -18.64
CA ARG A 183 23.30 7.76 -18.70
C ARG A 183 22.53 7.09 -19.83
N VAL A 184 21.26 7.46 -20.01
CA VAL A 184 20.44 6.99 -21.13
C VAL A 184 21.03 7.44 -22.46
N ALA A 185 21.48 8.70 -22.57
CA ALA A 185 22.10 9.21 -23.80
C ALA A 185 23.41 8.50 -24.13
N GLN A 186 24.23 8.16 -23.13
CA GLN A 186 25.55 7.55 -23.33
C GLN A 186 25.51 6.04 -23.56
N HIS A 187 24.54 5.35 -22.98
CA HIS A 187 24.58 3.89 -22.86
C HIS A 187 23.24 3.22 -23.23
N GLY A 188 22.21 3.99 -23.58
CA GLY A 188 20.86 3.47 -23.81
C GLY A 188 20.10 3.15 -22.51
N LEU A 189 18.93 2.55 -22.66
CA LEU A 189 18.00 2.21 -21.57
C LEU A 189 18.58 1.22 -20.56
N TYR A 190 18.02 1.16 -19.35
CA TYR A 190 18.50 0.31 -18.26
C TYR A 190 18.06 -1.15 -18.44
N GLU A 191 18.97 -2.09 -18.17
CA GLU A 191 18.65 -3.52 -18.20
C GLU A 191 17.81 -3.95 -16.99
N MET A 192 17.80 -3.15 -15.91
CA MET A 192 16.90 -3.34 -14.78
C MET A 192 16.34 -2.02 -14.25
N VAL A 193 15.03 -1.98 -13.98
CA VAL A 193 14.38 -0.89 -13.24
C VAL A 193 13.81 -1.46 -11.95
N VAL A 194 14.14 -0.86 -10.81
CA VAL A 194 13.58 -1.26 -9.51
C VAL A 194 12.51 -0.25 -9.10
N LEU A 195 11.34 -0.76 -8.72
CA LEU A 195 10.20 0.01 -8.26
C LEU A 195 9.73 -0.56 -6.92
N ASP A 196 10.47 -0.27 -5.86
CA ASP A 196 10.17 -0.77 -4.51
C ASP A 196 9.10 0.07 -3.82
N SER A 197 7.89 -0.47 -3.72
CA SER A 197 6.79 0.09 -2.93
C SER A 197 6.27 1.46 -3.42
N VAL A 198 6.71 1.94 -4.59
CA VAL A 198 6.38 3.26 -5.12
C VAL A 198 4.90 3.39 -5.49
N ILE A 199 4.33 2.36 -6.14
CA ILE A 199 2.94 2.42 -6.59
C ILE A 199 1.93 2.51 -5.43
N ASN A 200 2.32 2.10 -4.23
CA ASN A 200 1.53 2.28 -3.00
C ASN A 200 1.31 3.76 -2.67
N ALA A 201 2.29 4.61 -2.98
CA ALA A 201 2.32 6.02 -2.62
C ALA A 201 1.75 6.93 -3.72
N THR A 202 1.15 6.35 -4.76
CA THR A 202 0.53 7.13 -5.83
C THR A 202 -0.82 7.68 -5.36
N THR A 203 -0.95 9.01 -5.33
CA THR A 203 -2.15 9.68 -4.80
C THR A 203 -3.31 9.75 -5.80
N SER A 204 -3.08 9.45 -7.07
CA SER A 204 -4.09 9.40 -8.12
C SER A 204 -3.72 8.37 -9.19
N LEU A 205 -4.71 7.93 -9.96
CA LEU A 205 -4.49 7.05 -11.11
C LEU A 205 -3.60 7.70 -12.17
N ASP A 206 -3.75 9.00 -12.40
CA ASP A 206 -2.87 9.75 -13.31
C ASP A 206 -1.41 9.70 -12.85
N TYR A 207 -1.15 9.91 -11.56
CA TYR A 207 0.22 9.82 -11.05
C TYR A 207 0.78 8.39 -11.18
N GLN A 208 -0.05 7.37 -10.91
CA GLN A 208 0.32 5.98 -11.14
C GLN A 208 0.66 5.71 -12.62
N HIS A 209 -0.15 6.23 -13.54
CA HIS A 209 0.08 6.14 -14.97
C HIS A 209 1.43 6.76 -15.38
N TRP A 210 1.74 7.96 -14.87
CA TRP A 210 3.02 8.62 -15.17
C TRP A 210 4.22 7.85 -14.61
N VAL A 211 4.11 7.29 -13.40
CA VAL A 211 5.15 6.44 -12.81
C VAL A 211 5.40 5.21 -13.69
N LEU A 212 4.36 4.46 -14.03
CA LEU A 212 4.50 3.21 -14.80
C LEU A 212 4.96 3.46 -16.23
N THR A 213 4.48 4.54 -16.87
CA THR A 213 4.95 4.98 -18.19
C THR A 213 6.43 5.35 -18.17
N THR A 214 6.88 6.06 -17.13
CA THR A 214 8.30 6.43 -16.99
C THR A 214 9.17 5.20 -16.77
N VAL A 215 8.73 4.26 -15.92
CA VAL A 215 9.44 3.00 -15.68
C VAL A 215 9.54 2.17 -16.96
N ASN A 216 8.46 2.07 -17.74
CA ASN A 216 8.48 1.41 -19.04
C ASN A 216 9.46 2.10 -20.01
N ALA A 217 9.46 3.43 -20.06
CA ALA A 217 10.35 4.21 -20.92
C ALA A 217 11.83 4.08 -20.57
N LEU A 218 12.16 3.85 -19.29
CA LEU A 218 13.53 3.69 -18.81
C LEU A 218 14.07 2.26 -18.98
N CYS A 219 13.21 1.27 -19.18
CA CYS A 219 13.58 -0.14 -19.25
C CYS A 219 13.89 -0.58 -20.69
N ALA A 220 15.03 -1.23 -20.88
CA ALA A 220 15.41 -1.86 -22.15
C ALA A 220 14.39 -2.94 -22.56
N ALA A 221 14.27 -3.20 -23.88
CA ALA A 221 13.27 -4.13 -24.42
C ALA A 221 13.37 -5.56 -23.84
N ASP A 222 14.59 -6.01 -23.58
CA ASP A 222 14.95 -7.28 -22.94
C ASP A 222 15.27 -7.14 -21.44
N GLY A 223 15.10 -5.92 -20.90
CA GLY A 223 15.29 -5.57 -19.51
C GLY A 223 14.22 -6.14 -18.58
N THR A 224 14.43 -5.95 -17.29
CA THR A 224 13.52 -6.43 -16.24
C THR A 224 13.12 -5.31 -15.29
N VAL A 225 11.82 -5.16 -15.06
CA VAL A 225 11.28 -4.32 -14.00
C VAL A 225 11.02 -5.18 -12.78
N CYS A 226 11.71 -4.88 -11.67
CA CYS A 226 11.48 -5.48 -10.36
C CYS A 226 10.57 -4.56 -9.55
N ILE A 227 9.29 -4.93 -9.39
CA ILE A 227 8.31 -4.13 -8.63
C ILE A 227 7.95 -4.85 -7.34
N GLY A 228 7.59 -4.09 -6.30
CA GLY A 228 6.86 -4.58 -5.13
C GLY A 228 5.80 -3.60 -4.68
N THR A 229 4.68 -4.12 -4.17
CA THR A 229 3.56 -3.33 -3.61
C THR A 229 3.08 -3.92 -2.28
N ARG A 230 2.20 -3.21 -1.58
CA ARG A 230 1.47 -3.75 -0.43
C ARG A 230 0.39 -4.70 -0.92
N ASN A 231 0.32 -5.88 -0.29
CA ASN A 231 -0.62 -6.94 -0.61
C ASN A 231 -1.91 -6.74 0.19
N LEU A 232 -3.03 -6.49 -0.49
CA LEU A 232 -4.32 -6.34 0.18
C LEU A 232 -4.70 -7.60 0.97
N LEU A 233 -4.58 -8.78 0.34
CA LEU A 233 -4.98 -10.05 0.94
C LEU A 233 -4.15 -10.40 2.18
N ALA A 234 -2.85 -10.07 2.18
CA ALA A 234 -1.98 -10.32 3.33
C ALA A 234 -2.30 -9.39 4.51
N GLU A 235 -2.65 -8.13 4.22
CA GLU A 235 -3.00 -7.15 5.25
C GLU A 235 -4.38 -7.47 5.84
N GLN A 236 -5.36 -7.86 5.02
CA GLN A 236 -6.65 -8.36 5.49
C GLN A 236 -6.51 -9.63 6.35
N ALA A 237 -5.68 -10.59 5.91
CA ALA A 237 -5.42 -11.79 6.71
C ALA A 237 -4.73 -11.47 8.04
N PHE A 238 -3.87 -10.45 8.08
CA PHE A 238 -3.26 -9.97 9.31
C PHE A 238 -4.30 -9.33 10.24
N GLU A 239 -5.15 -8.43 9.74
CA GLU A 239 -6.21 -7.80 10.52
C GLU A 239 -7.17 -8.84 11.10
N ASN A 240 -7.64 -9.78 10.28
CA ASN A 240 -8.54 -10.86 10.72
C ASN A 240 -7.91 -11.69 11.85
N LYS A 241 -6.59 -11.90 11.81
CA LYS A 241 -5.87 -12.60 12.87
C LYS A 241 -5.73 -11.76 14.15
N GLN A 242 -5.49 -10.45 14.04
CA GLN A 242 -5.39 -9.57 15.21
C GLN A 242 -6.75 -9.35 15.87
N HIS A 243 -7.82 -9.13 15.10
CA HIS A 243 -9.17 -9.01 15.64
C HIS A 243 -9.64 -10.28 16.35
N ALA A 244 -9.15 -11.46 15.94
CA ALA A 244 -9.40 -12.71 16.66
C ALA A 244 -8.66 -12.80 18.01
N THR A 245 -7.67 -11.95 18.26
CA THR A 245 -6.90 -11.89 19.51
C THR A 245 -6.99 -10.48 20.09
N SER A 246 -7.98 -10.23 20.95
CA SER A 246 -8.32 -8.95 21.61
C SER A 246 -7.23 -8.30 22.48
N ALA A 247 -5.95 -8.69 22.34
CA ALA A 247 -4.82 -8.20 23.12
C ALA A 247 -4.00 -7.10 22.43
N ASN A 248 -4.19 -6.83 21.14
CA ASN A 248 -3.47 -5.76 20.42
C ASN A 248 -4.41 -4.99 19.49
N ASP A 249 -4.76 -3.76 19.85
CA ASP A 249 -5.49 -2.77 19.01
C ASP A 249 -4.64 -2.22 17.85
N ALA A 250 -3.87 -3.07 17.18
CA ALA A 250 -3.03 -2.66 16.07
C ALA A 250 -3.82 -2.74 14.75
N THR A 251 -4.67 -1.75 14.48
CA THR A 251 -5.33 -1.61 13.17
C THR A 251 -4.31 -1.29 12.09
N ARG A 252 -4.10 -2.20 11.14
CA ARG A 252 -3.30 -1.97 9.93
C ARG A 252 -4.13 -1.69 8.70
N LEU A 253 -5.45 -1.85 8.71
CA LEU A 253 -6.33 -1.34 7.65
C LEU A 253 -7.51 -0.64 8.31
N SER A 254 -7.69 0.65 8.04
CA SER A 254 -8.80 1.40 8.62
C SER A 254 -10.01 1.32 7.70
N PHE A 255 -9.97 2.01 6.57
CA PHE A 255 -11.08 2.11 5.63
C PHE A 255 -10.54 2.14 4.20
N LEU A 256 -11.03 1.26 3.34
CA LEU A 256 -10.63 1.21 1.94
C LEU A 256 -11.70 1.88 1.07
N ASP A 257 -11.28 2.67 0.10
CA ASP A 257 -12.17 3.11 -0.97
C ASP A 257 -12.31 2.05 -2.08
N SER A 258 -13.07 2.41 -3.13
CA SER A 258 -13.31 1.54 -4.28
C SER A 258 -12.06 1.17 -5.08
N GLU A 259 -10.95 1.87 -4.89
CA GLU A 259 -9.68 1.61 -5.55
C GLU A 259 -8.63 0.97 -4.62
N ASN A 260 -9.07 0.45 -3.46
CA ASN A 260 -8.23 -0.11 -2.41
C ASN A 260 -7.22 0.89 -1.84
N VAL A 261 -7.62 2.14 -1.67
CA VAL A 261 -6.82 3.19 -1.01
C VAL A 261 -7.31 3.42 0.41
N ASP A 262 -6.35 3.44 1.32
CA ASP A 262 -6.51 3.84 2.72
C ASP A 262 -5.86 5.20 2.95
N MET A 263 -6.50 6.07 3.74
CA MET A 263 -5.90 7.33 4.19
C MET A 263 -5.49 7.26 5.66
N ARG A 264 -4.23 7.59 5.92
CA ARG A 264 -3.67 7.57 7.28
C ARG A 264 -3.18 8.92 7.70
N PHE A 265 -3.45 9.26 8.96
CA PHE A 265 -2.87 10.41 9.61
C PHE A 265 -1.60 9.99 10.36
N VAL A 266 -0.43 10.40 9.85
CA VAL A 266 0.88 10.07 10.43
C VAL A 266 1.71 11.33 10.54
N GLN A 267 2.31 11.55 11.71
CA GLN A 267 3.16 12.71 11.99
C GLN A 267 2.50 14.05 11.61
N GLY A 268 1.20 14.19 11.86
CA GLY A 268 0.47 15.44 11.60
C GLY A 268 0.05 15.64 10.14
N LYS A 269 0.16 14.62 9.28
CA LYS A 269 -0.17 14.71 7.85
C LYS A 269 -0.99 13.51 7.39
N TRP A 270 -1.92 13.78 6.47
CA TRP A 270 -2.63 12.73 5.76
C TRP A 270 -1.78 12.17 4.63
N MET A 271 -1.90 10.87 4.41
CA MET A 271 -1.22 10.14 3.35
C MET A 271 -2.16 9.11 2.77
N ARG A 272 -1.99 8.83 1.48
CA ARG A 272 -2.73 7.77 0.77
C ARG A 272 -1.85 6.55 0.60
N ILE A 273 -2.39 5.37 0.88
CA ILE A 273 -1.72 4.10 0.67
C ILE A 273 -2.62 3.21 -0.16
N ARG A 274 -2.20 2.90 -1.38
CA ARG A 274 -2.88 1.96 -2.26
C ARG A 274 -2.41 0.54 -2.00
N TYR A 275 -3.35 -0.38 -2.01
CA TYR A 275 -3.13 -1.82 -1.91
C TYR A 275 -3.48 -2.49 -3.23
N HIS A 276 -2.78 -3.59 -3.53
CA HIS A 276 -3.12 -4.41 -4.70
C HIS A 276 -3.32 -5.86 -4.26
N THR A 277 -4.30 -6.51 -4.87
CA THR A 277 -4.32 -7.97 -4.92
C THR A 277 -3.33 -8.43 -6.00
N PRO A 278 -2.94 -9.70 -6.01
CA PRO A 278 -2.14 -10.25 -7.11
C PRO A 278 -2.80 -10.03 -8.49
N GLU A 279 -4.12 -10.13 -8.56
CA GLU A 279 -4.91 -9.96 -9.78
C GLU A 279 -4.95 -8.49 -10.22
N SER A 280 -5.25 -7.56 -9.31
CA SER A 280 -5.29 -6.13 -9.67
C SER A 280 -3.91 -5.58 -10.02
N LEU A 281 -2.84 -6.10 -9.39
CA LEU A 281 -1.48 -5.78 -9.82
C LEU A 281 -1.20 -6.34 -11.22
N ALA A 282 -1.54 -7.60 -11.49
CA ALA A 282 -1.27 -8.22 -12.78
C ALA A 282 -1.98 -7.47 -13.93
N GLU A 283 -3.24 -7.10 -13.72
CA GLU A 283 -4.02 -6.28 -14.66
C GLU A 283 -3.36 -4.91 -14.89
N LEU A 284 -3.03 -4.19 -13.80
CA LEU A 284 -2.34 -2.90 -13.86
C LEU A 284 -1.03 -3.01 -14.66
N LEU A 285 -0.20 -4.01 -14.37
CA LEU A 285 1.08 -4.20 -15.04
C LEU A 285 0.92 -4.64 -16.50
N GLY A 286 -0.10 -5.42 -16.82
CA GLY A 286 -0.37 -5.89 -18.19
C GLY A 286 -0.53 -4.73 -19.19
N ALA A 287 -1.10 -3.62 -18.74
CA ALA A 287 -1.27 -2.40 -19.56
C ALA A 287 0.06 -1.76 -20.01
N TYR A 288 1.15 -1.94 -19.25
CA TYR A 288 2.45 -1.30 -19.50
C TYR A 288 3.54 -2.30 -19.91
N PHE A 289 3.49 -3.54 -19.43
CA PHE A 289 4.57 -4.52 -19.53
C PHE A 289 4.15 -5.79 -20.33
N GLY A 290 2.88 -5.89 -20.75
CA GLY A 290 2.39 -6.96 -21.64
C GLY A 290 2.17 -8.31 -20.96
N ASP A 291 1.88 -9.32 -21.79
CA ASP A 291 1.41 -10.65 -21.36
C ASP A 291 2.60 -11.56 -20.98
N GLY A 292 3.30 -11.22 -19.90
CA GLY A 292 4.32 -12.09 -19.32
C GLY A 292 3.74 -12.85 -18.15
N ARG A 293 3.99 -14.16 -18.01
CA ARG A 293 3.70 -14.89 -16.76
C ARG A 293 4.33 -14.14 -15.59
N TRP A 294 3.52 -13.36 -14.87
CA TRP A 294 3.83 -12.61 -13.67
C TRP A 294 4.18 -13.65 -12.62
N PRO A 295 5.46 -13.94 -12.36
CA PRO A 295 5.80 -14.92 -11.36
C PRO A 295 5.55 -14.24 -10.01
N LEU A 296 4.30 -14.33 -9.56
CA LEU A 296 3.96 -14.10 -8.17
C LEU A 296 4.69 -15.19 -7.41
N GLU A 297 5.74 -14.82 -6.68
CA GLU A 297 6.49 -15.79 -5.88
C GLU A 297 5.51 -16.44 -4.91
N ARG A 298 5.43 -17.77 -4.94
CA ARG A 298 4.71 -18.54 -3.95
C ARG A 298 5.69 -18.96 -2.87
N ASP A 299 5.27 -18.91 -1.62
CA ASP A 299 6.06 -19.47 -0.53
C ASP A 299 6.19 -20.99 -0.66
N ALA A 300 7.03 -21.60 0.17
CA ALA A 300 7.23 -23.05 0.18
C ALA A 300 5.96 -23.85 0.52
N ALA A 301 4.90 -23.19 1.00
CA ALA A 301 3.59 -23.75 1.29
C ALA A 301 2.54 -23.46 0.18
N GLY A 302 2.94 -22.84 -0.93
CA GLY A 302 2.08 -22.54 -2.07
C GLY A 302 1.26 -21.26 -1.96
N HIS A 303 1.39 -20.48 -0.87
CA HIS A 303 0.71 -19.21 -0.69
C HIS A 303 1.38 -18.11 -1.53
N LEU A 304 0.58 -17.21 -2.10
CA LEU A 304 1.09 -16.06 -2.85
C LEU A 304 1.88 -15.13 -1.90
N GLN A 305 3.20 -15.14 -2.05
CA GLN A 305 4.14 -14.39 -1.22
C GLN A 305 4.38 -13.01 -1.83
N GLY A 306 3.43 -12.10 -1.58
CA GLY A 306 3.58 -10.68 -1.88
C GLY A 306 3.52 -10.31 -3.37
N PRO A 307 3.00 -9.12 -3.71
CA PRO A 307 2.85 -8.66 -5.08
C PRO A 307 4.17 -8.04 -5.52
N SER A 308 5.21 -8.87 -5.60
CA SER A 308 6.46 -8.49 -6.26
C SER A 308 6.57 -9.26 -7.56
N ALA A 309 6.92 -8.56 -8.64
CA ALA A 309 6.97 -9.13 -9.97
C ALA A 309 8.23 -8.69 -10.72
N ALA A 310 8.73 -9.59 -11.56
CA ALA A 310 9.74 -9.30 -12.56
C ALA A 310 9.06 -9.30 -13.93
N VAL A 311 8.89 -8.12 -14.54
CA VAL A 311 8.18 -7.97 -15.82
C VAL A 311 9.09 -7.38 -16.90
N ARG A 312 8.77 -7.65 -18.18
CA ARG A 312 9.49 -7.07 -19.33
C ARG A 312 8.66 -5.94 -19.94
N PRO A 313 9.23 -4.88 -20.50
CA PRO A 313 8.43 -3.80 -21.09
C PRO A 313 7.70 -4.23 -22.37
N ARG A 314 6.44 -3.77 -22.51
CA ARG A 314 5.69 -3.74 -23.77
C ARG A 314 5.79 -2.32 -24.29
N LEU A 315 6.28 -2.15 -25.52
CA LEU A 315 6.23 -0.86 -26.20
C LEU A 315 5.45 -1.04 -27.50
N ARG A 316 4.33 -0.31 -27.66
CA ARG A 316 3.76 -0.06 -28.98
C ARG A 316 4.78 0.79 -29.75
N GLU A 317 5.07 0.43 -30.99
CA GLU A 317 6.10 1.06 -31.83
C GLU A 317 5.93 2.59 -31.98
N SER A 318 4.68 3.06 -31.93
CA SER A 318 4.31 4.49 -31.94
C SER A 318 4.76 5.24 -30.68
N SER A 319 4.70 4.60 -29.51
CA SER A 319 5.13 5.18 -28.23
C SER A 319 6.66 5.26 -28.12
N ARG A 320 7.39 4.35 -28.78
CA ARG A 320 8.87 4.40 -28.85
C ARG A 320 9.35 5.67 -29.54
N ARG A 321 8.80 5.98 -30.71
CA ARG A 321 9.16 7.21 -31.43
C ARG A 321 8.72 8.44 -30.66
N GLY A 322 7.51 8.46 -30.08
CA GLY A 322 7.05 9.60 -29.29
C GLY A 322 7.90 9.88 -28.04
N ILE A 323 8.28 8.84 -27.29
CA ILE A 323 9.09 8.98 -26.07
C ILE A 323 10.55 9.26 -26.41
N GLN A 324 11.16 8.53 -27.37
CA GLN A 324 12.52 8.83 -27.81
C GLN A 324 12.62 10.20 -28.45
N HIS A 325 11.62 10.63 -29.23
CA HIS A 325 11.53 11.98 -29.80
C HIS A 325 11.37 13.03 -28.71
N ALA A 326 10.43 12.86 -27.76
CA ALA A 326 10.20 13.81 -26.66
C ALA A 326 11.43 13.93 -25.73
N LEU A 327 12.12 12.81 -25.48
CA LEU A 327 13.41 12.82 -24.79
C LEU A 327 14.46 13.54 -25.65
N SER A 328 14.64 13.17 -26.91
CA SER A 328 15.66 13.78 -27.80
C SER A 328 15.44 15.27 -28.10
N GLU A 329 14.20 15.74 -28.30
CA GLU A 329 13.88 17.15 -28.52
C GLU A 329 14.14 17.99 -27.27
N ARG A 330 13.78 17.48 -26.08
CA ARG A 330 14.11 18.16 -24.81
C ARG A 330 15.61 18.11 -24.49
N PHE A 331 16.34 17.11 -24.98
CA PHE A 331 17.79 16.99 -24.78
C PHE A 331 18.66 17.70 -25.82
N GLN A 332 18.14 18.00 -27.01
CA GLN A 332 18.83 18.80 -28.02
C GLN A 332 18.61 20.31 -27.84
N THR A 333 17.52 20.74 -27.20
CA THR A 333 17.17 22.16 -27.00
C THR A 333 17.83 22.81 -25.78
N ARG A 334 18.79 22.14 -25.12
CA ARG A 334 19.60 22.72 -24.03
C ARG A 334 21.09 22.54 -24.24
N ALA A 335 21.61 23.20 -25.27
CA ALA A 335 22.99 23.67 -25.29
C ALA A 335 22.96 25.21 -25.45
N PRO A 336 23.55 25.99 -24.54
CA PRO A 336 24.40 27.09 -24.97
C PRO A 336 25.73 26.55 -25.52
#